data_AF-A0AAE4FNM6-F1
#
_entry.id   AF-A0AAE4FNM6-F1
#
_cell.length_a   1.000
_cell.length_b   1.000
_cell.length_c   1.000
_cell.angle_alpha   90.00
_cell.angle_beta   90.00
_cell.angle_gamma   90.00
#
_symmetry.space_group_name_H-M   'P 1'
#
loop_
_entity.id
_entity.type
_entity.pdbx_description
1 polymer ?
#
loop_
_entity_poly.entity_id
_entity_poly.type
_entity_poly.pdbx_seq_one_letter_code
_entity_poly.pdbx_strand_id
1 'polypeptide(L)' 'MQTFHTIHCPNCGRPAERHFLHLDRISRTQCPSCDYLMVQCLDSGRVIEAYAPGLAEPKYHLPLLPRRPAFSH' A
#
# COMPACT_ATOMS: atom_id res chain seq x y z
N MET A 1 5.25 7.57 23.17
CA MET A 1 5.98 8.19 22.04
C MET A 1 5.34 7.73 20.74
N GLN A 2 5.19 8.63 19.77
CA GLN A 2 4.70 8.31 18.43
C GLN A 2 5.83 8.60 17.45
N THR A 3 6.14 7.65 16.57
CA THR A 3 7.11 7.81 15.49
C THR A 3 6.42 7.60 14.16
N PHE A 4 6.95 8.18 13.07
CA PHE A 4 6.42 7.96 11.74
C PHE A 4 7.53 7.78 10.72
N HIS A 5 7.21 7.03 9.67
CA HIS A 5 8.10 6.81 8.53
C HIS A 5 7.33 7.03 7.23
N THR A 6 8.01 7.60 6.24
CA THR A 6 7.51 7.63 4.87
C THR A 6 7.79 6.29 4.20
N ILE A 7 6.75 5.68 3.62
CA ILE A 7 6.83 4.42 2.88
C ILE A 7 6.13 4.58 1.53
N HIS A 8 6.25 3.57 0.66
CA HIS A 8 5.39 3.47 -0.52
C HIS A 8 4.04 2.87 -0.13
N CYS A 9 2.96 3.50 -0.63
CA CYS A 9 1.60 3.02 -0.43
C CYS A 9 1.45 1.62 -1.03
N PRO A 10 0.97 0.63 -0.26
CA PRO A 10 0.75 -0.72 -0.78
C PRO A 10 -0.41 -0.78 -1.79
N ASN A 11 -1.28 0.23 -1.81
CA ASN A 11 -2.36 0.33 -2.78
C ASN A 11 -1.87 0.97 -4.08
N CYS A 12 -1.38 2.22 -4.06
CA CYS A 12 -1.11 2.99 -5.28
C CYS A 12 0.38 3.26 -5.58
N GLY A 13 1.31 2.79 -4.73
CA GLY A 13 2.75 3.00 -4.88
C GLY A 13 3.27 4.41 -4.55
N ARG A 14 2.39 5.41 -4.42
CA ARG A 14 2.77 6.80 -4.06
C ARG A 14 3.22 6.90 -2.59
N PRO A 15 3.92 7.99 -2.20
CA PRO A 15 4.30 8.20 -0.81
C PRO A 15 3.11 8.11 0.15
N ALA A 16 3.31 7.39 1.24
CA ALA A 16 2.38 7.18 2.33
C ALA A 16 3.13 7.28 3.67
N GLU A 17 2.38 7.40 4.75
CA GLU A 17 2.91 7.51 6.09
C GLU A 17 2.56 6.26 6.89
N ARG A 18 3.51 5.74 7.66
CA ARG A 18 3.26 4.73 8.69
C ARG A 18 3.60 5.31 10.05
N HIS A 19 2.58 5.48 10.88
CA HIS A 19 2.66 5.96 12.26
C HIS A 19 2.67 4.77 13.22
N PHE A 20 3.60 4.76 14.16
CA PHE A 20 3.68 3.78 15.24
C PHE A 20 3.15 4.41 16.54
N LEU A 21 2.00 3.94 16.99
CA LEU A 21 1.33 4.36 18.21
C LEU A 21 1.66 3.32 19.29
N HIS A 22 2.83 3.47 19.91
CA HIS A 22 3.38 2.47 20.83
C HIS A 22 2.53 2.24 22.08
N LEU A 23 1.80 3.26 22.55
CA LEU A 23 0.91 3.13 23.72
C LEU A 23 -0.26 2.18 23.43
N ASP A 24 -0.83 2.30 22.23
CA ASP A 24 -1.96 1.48 21.79
C ASP A 24 -1.51 0.16 21.14
N ARG A 25 -0.19 -0.04 20.99
CA ARG A 25 0.43 -1.18 20.31
C ARG A 25 -0.10 -1.39 18.89
N ILE A 26 -0.29 -0.29 18.15
CA ILE A 26 -0.75 -0.32 16.76
C ILE A 26 0.19 0.45 15.82
N SER A 27 0.22 0.03 14.56
CA SER A 27 0.69 0.85 13.44
C SER A 27 -0.47 1.29 12.58
N ARG A 28 -0.46 2.55 12.16
CA ARG A 28 -1.40 3.13 11.20
C ARG A 28 -0.67 3.54 9.93
N THR A 29 -0.98 2.89 8.82
CA THR A 29 -0.51 3.27 7.48
C THR A 29 -1.60 4.07 6.78
N GLN A 30 -1.29 5.25 6.26
CA GLN A 30 -2.23 6.12 5.56
C GLN A 30 -1.60 6.71 4.29
N CYS A 31 -2.37 6.75 3.19
CA CYS A 31 -1.93 7.37 1.94
C CYS A 31 -2.85 8.53 1.54
N PRO A 32 -2.33 9.77 1.47
CA PRO A 32 -3.13 10.93 1.09
C PRO A 32 -3.48 10.97 -0.42
N SER A 33 -2.88 10.09 -1.23
CA SER A 33 -3.11 10.10 -2.69
C SER A 33 -4.26 9.22 -3.16
N CYS A 34 -4.62 8.20 -2.40
CA CYS A 34 -5.64 7.22 -2.78
C CYS A 34 -6.49 6.79 -1.60
N ASP A 35 -6.48 7.59 -0.52
CA ASP A 35 -7.19 7.36 0.73
C ASP A 35 -7.03 5.96 1.34
N TYR A 36 -5.91 5.28 1.05
CA TYR A 36 -5.61 3.98 1.66
C TYR A 36 -5.35 4.14 3.16
N LEU A 37 -5.98 3.31 3.97
CA LEU A 37 -5.80 3.23 5.42
C LEU A 37 -5.64 1.77 5.85
N MET A 38 -4.67 1.51 6.73
CA MET A 38 -4.51 0.23 7.40
C MET A 38 -4.05 0.46 8.84
N VAL A 39 -4.80 -0.09 9.79
CA VAL A 39 -4.44 -0.15 11.21
C VAL A 39 -4.16 -1.61 11.57
N GLN A 40 -3.02 -1.86 12.18
CA GLN A 40 -2.54 -3.21 12.49
C GLN A 40 -1.98 -3.28 13.90
N CYS A 41 -2.22 -4.37 14.62
CA CYS A 41 -1.61 -4.65 15.91
C CYS A 41 -0.11 -4.94 15.73
N LEU A 42 0.76 -4.26 16.49
CA LEU A 42 2.21 -4.42 16.41
C LEU A 42 2.69 -5.79 16.91
N ASP A 43 1.96 -6.40 17.83
CA ASP A 43 2.37 -7.68 18.43
C ASP A 43 2.02 -8.88 17.57
N SER A 44 0.80 -8.85 17.03
CA SER A 44 0.22 -10.00 16.33
C SER A 44 0.25 -9.85 14.81
N GLY A 45 0.48 -8.64 14.29
CA GLY A 45 0.34 -8.33 12.87
C GLY A 45 -1.10 -8.46 12.35
N ARG A 46 -2.10 -8.62 13.24
CA ARG A 46 -3.49 -8.69 12.80
C ARG A 46 -3.98 -7.32 12.36
N VAL A 47 -4.67 -7.29 11.23
CA VAL A 47 -5.37 -6.09 10.75
C VAL A 47 -6.55 -5.83 11.69
N ILE A 48 -6.61 -4.60 12.20
CA ILE A 48 -7.70 -4.11 13.06
C ILE A 48 -8.72 -3.39 12.18
N GLU A 49 -8.24 -2.52 11.29
CA GLU A 49 -9.06 -1.75 10.36
C GLU A 49 -8.32 -1.62 9.04
N ALA A 50 -9.04 -1.74 7.92
CA ALA A 50 -8.46 -1.51 6.60
C ALA A 50 -9.51 -0.89 5.67
N TYR A 51 -9.06 0.10 4.91
CA TYR A 51 -9.80 0.73 3.84
C TYR A 51 -8.88 0.88 2.63
N ALA A 52 -9.32 0.36 1.48
CA ALA A 52 -8.58 0.41 0.23
C ALA A 52 -9.52 0.83 -0.90
N PRO A 53 -9.44 2.09 -1.35
CA PRO A 53 -10.13 2.51 -2.56
C PRO A 53 -9.60 1.73 -3.75
N GLY A 54 -10.51 1.30 -4.63
CA GLY A 54 -10.12 0.75 -5.91
C GLY A 54 -9.24 1.76 -6.64
N LEU A 55 -8.06 1.33 -7.10
CA LEU A 55 -7.27 2.16 -8.00
C LEU A 55 -8.14 2.35 -9.25
N ALA A 56 -8.56 3.58 -9.52
CA ALA A 56 -9.06 3.91 -10.84
C ALA A 56 -7.97 3.46 -11.81
N GLU A 57 -8.31 2.51 -12.69
CA GLU A 57 -7.45 1.89 -13.68
C GLU A 57 -6.38 2.88 -14.16
N PRO A 58 -5.09 2.49 -14.22
CA PRO A 58 -4.09 3.38 -14.75
C PRO A 58 -4.55 3.83 -16.14
N LYS A 59 -4.74 5.14 -16.33
CA LYS A 59 -5.08 5.75 -17.64
C LYS A 59 -4.06 5.42 -18.73
N TYR A 60 -2.93 4.85 -18.35
CA TYR A 60 -1.98 4.23 -19.25
C TYR A 60 -2.32 2.75 -19.35
N HIS A 61 -3.16 2.40 -20.33
CA HIS A 61 -3.00 1.13 -21.00
C HIS A 61 -1.56 1.11 -21.53
N LEU A 62 -0.63 0.50 -20.79
CA LEU A 62 0.57 0.01 -21.41
C LEU A 62 0.07 -1.06 -22.39
N PRO A 63 0.18 -0.87 -23.72
CA PRO A 63 -0.25 -1.90 -24.64
C PRO A 63 0.46 -3.17 -24.21
N LEU A 64 -0.31 -4.23 -24.00
CA LEU A 64 0.20 -5.57 -23.71
C LEU A 64 1.28 -5.85 -24.75
N LEU A 65 2.56 -5.67 -24.37
CA LEU A 65 3.65 -5.99 -25.26
C LEU A 65 3.47 -7.47 -25.56
N PRO A 66 3.26 -7.86 -26.83
CA PRO A 66 3.04 -9.25 -27.16
C PRO A 66 4.22 -10.04 -26.61
N ARG A 67 3.92 -11.06 -25.79
CA ARG A 67 4.92 -12.02 -25.33
C ARG A 67 5.65 -12.50 -26.58
N ARG A 68 6.93 -12.14 -26.72
CA ARG A 68 7.76 -12.61 -27.83
C ARG A 68 7.59 -14.13 -27.90
N PRO A 69 7.16 -14.72 -29.02
CA PRO A 69 7.19 -16.17 -29.14
C PRO A 69 8.64 -16.59 -28.96
N ALA A 70 8.87 -17.52 -28.04
CA ALA A 70 10.18 -18.15 -27.90
C ALA A 70 10.51 -18.78 -29.26
N PHE A 71 11.61 -18.32 -29.87
CA PHE A 71 12.17 -18.94 -31.06
C PHE A 71 12.26 -20.45 -30.81
N SER A 72 11.46 -21.22 -31.55
CA SER A 72 11.59 -22.67 -31.63
C SER A 72 12.35 -22.98 -32.91
N HIS A 73 13.39 -23.79 -32.74
CA HIS A 73 14.46 -24.11 -33.68
C HIS A 73 14.06 -25.15 -34.73
#